data_AF-A0AA90TYI0-F1
#
_entry.id   AF-A0AA90TYI0-F1
#
_cell.length_a   1.000
_cell.length_b   1.000
_cell.length_c   1.000
_cell.angle_alpha   90.00
_cell.angle_beta   90.00
_cell.angle_gamma   90.00
#
_symmetry.space_group_name_H-M   'P 1'
#
loop_
_entity.id
_entity.type
_entity.pdbx_description
1 polymer ?
#
loop_
_entity_poly.entity_id
_entity_poly.type
_entity_poly.pdbx_seq_one_letter_code
_entity_poly.pdbx_strand_id
1 'polypeptide(L)' 'MAKTSIIDYVVVHEMCHLKYKDHSKKYCNSIKTILPDYKIRKEWLRVNGKMLNV' A
#
# COMPACT_ATOMS: atom_id res chain seq x y z
N MET A 1 -9.03 14.78 2.85
CA MET A 1 -9.58 13.49 2.38
C MET A 1 -8.47 12.72 1.69
N ALA A 2 -8.09 11.55 2.20
CA ALA A 2 -7.17 10.68 1.47
C ALA A 2 -7.80 10.33 0.12
N LYS A 3 -7.05 10.50 -0.97
CA LYS A 3 -7.51 10.09 -2.30
C LYS A 3 -7.84 8.59 -2.22
N THR A 4 -9.00 8.15 -2.71
CA THR A 4 -9.48 6.75 -2.60
C THR A 4 -8.40 5.74 -2.99
N SER A 5 -7.57 6.10 -3.97
CA SER A 5 -6.42 5.31 -4.41
C SER A 5 -5.41 4.96 -3.30
N ILE A 6 -5.23 5.83 -2.31
CA ILE A 6 -4.32 5.60 -1.19
C ILE A 6 -4.93 4.64 -0.18
N ILE A 7 -6.25 4.70 0.00
CA ILE A 7 -6.99 3.75 0.83
C ILE A 7 -6.89 2.35 0.23
N ASP A 8 -7.06 2.20 -1.09
CA ASP A 8 -6.88 0.92 -1.79
C ASP A 8 -5.50 0.32 -1.52
N TYR A 9 -4.45 1.15 -1.52
CA TYR A 9 -3.09 0.70 -1.24
C TYR A 9 -2.95 0.16 0.19
N VAL A 10 -3.50 0.85 1.19
CA VAL A 10 -3.46 0.41 2.59
C VAL A 10 -4.24 -0.88 2.77
N VAL A 11 -5.45 -0.99 2.20
CA VAL A 11 -6.26 -2.21 2.30
C VAL A 11 -5.53 -3.41 1.67
N VAL A 12 -4.99 -3.25 0.46
CA VAL A 12 -4.24 -4.32 -0.22
C VAL A 12 -2.95 -4.67 0.54
N HIS A 13 -2.28 -3.67 1.12
CA HIS A 13 -1.10 -3.85 1.97
C HIS A 13 -1.40 -4.75 3.17
N GLU A 14 -2.43 -4.43 3.95
CA GLU A 14 -2.83 -5.20 5.13
C GLU A 14 -3.34 -6.60 4.76
N MET A 15 -4.10 -6.73 3.66
CA MET A 15 -4.52 -8.03 3.15
C MET A 15 -3.33 -8.91 2.76
N CYS A 16 -2.29 -8.35 2.14
CA CYS A 16 -1.08 -9.11 1.82
C CYS A 16 -0.36 -9.59 3.08
N HIS A 17 -0.45 -8.87 4.20
CA HIS A 17 0.11 -9.29 5.49
C HIS A 17 -0.59 -10.50 6.13
N LEU A 18 -1.79 -10.85 5.67
CA LEU A 18 -2.44 -12.10 6.06
C LEU A 18 -1.68 -13.32 5.51
N LYS A 19 -1.07 -13.20 4.32
CA LYS A 19 -0.34 -14.28 3.64
C LYS A 19 1.18 -14.20 3.82
N TYR A 20 1.75 -13.00 3.88
CA TYR A 20 3.18 -12.77 4.01
C TYR A 20 3.46 -11.87 5.21
N LYS A 21 4.13 -12.39 6.24
CA LYS A 21 4.38 -11.64 7.49
C LYS A 21 5.53 -10.62 7.39
N ASP A 22 6.10 -10.46 6.21
CA ASP A 22 7.22 -9.57 5.92
C ASP A 22 6.98 -8.78 4.63
N HIS A 23 7.91 -7.86 4.33
CA HIS A 23 7.90 -7.05 3.10
C HIS A 23 8.81 -7.65 2.00
N SER A 24 8.92 -8.98 1.92
CA SER A 24 9.76 -9.67 0.94
C SER A 24 9.32 -9.43 -0.50
N LYS A 25 10.13 -9.94 -1.43
CA LYS A 25 9.82 -9.90 -2.87
C LYS A 25 8.48 -10.57 -3.20
N LYS A 26 8.10 -11.64 -2.49
CA LYS A 26 6.80 -12.32 -2.68
C LYS A 26 5.63 -11.44 -2.27
N TYR A 27 5.77 -10.73 -1.15
CA TYR A 27 4.82 -9.71 -0.70
C TYR A 27 4.67 -8.60 -1.75
N CYS A 28 5.80 -8.00 -2.19
CA CYS A 28 5.79 -6.92 -3.16
C CYS A 28 5.18 -7.33 -4.51
N ASN A 29 5.47 -8.56 -4.96
CA ASN A 29 4.88 -9.10 -6.19
C ASN A 29 3.37 -9.26 -6.06
N SER A 30 2.86 -9.71 -4.90
CA SER A 30 1.42 -9.89 -4.67
C SER A 30 0.66 -8.56 -4.63
N ILE A 31 1.26 -7.52 -4.06
CA ILE A 31 0.69 -6.16 -4.16
C ILE A 31 0.71 -5.71 -5.62
N LYS A 32 1.83 -5.88 -6.33
CA LYS A 32 1.98 -5.43 -7.72
C LYS A 32 0.97 -6.08 -8.67
N THR A 33 0.53 -7.32 -8.43
CA THR A 33 -0.50 -7.97 -9.27
C THR A 33 -1.87 -7.32 -9.14
N ILE A 34 -2.16 -6.66 -8.01
CA ILE A 34 -3.45 -6.01 -7.75
C ILE A 34 -3.35 -4.50 -8.04
N LEU A 35 -2.25 -3.87 -7.60
CA LEU A 35 -1.95 -2.45 -7.76
C LEU A 35 -0.57 -2.29 -8.42
N PRO A 36 -0.48 -2.27 -9.76
CA PRO A 36 0.81 -2.14 -10.46
C PRO A 36 1.57 -0.85 -10.11
N ASP A 37 0.84 0.19 -9.73
CA ASP A 37 1.31 1.52 -9.33
C ASP A 37 1.56 1.67 -7.83
N TYR A 38 1.55 0.57 -7.04
CA TYR A 38 1.69 0.61 -5.58
C TYR A 38 2.90 1.40 -5.07
N LYS A 39 3.99 1.48 -5.85
CA LYS A 39 5.18 2.25 -5.48
C LYS A 39 4.89 3.75 -5.40
N ILE A 40 4.06 4.28 -6.31
CA ILE A 40 3.64 5.69 -6.33
C ILE A 40 2.78 5.96 -5.10
N ARG A 41 1.84 5.04 -4.80
CA ARG A 41 0.93 5.15 -3.64
C ARG A 41 1.70 5.06 -2.32
N LYS A 42 2.66 4.14 -2.23
CA LYS A 42 3.58 4.01 -1.09
C LYS A 42 4.37 5.29 -0.87
N GLU A 43 4.93 5.86 -1.93
CA GLU A 43 5.71 7.10 -1.84
C GLU A 43 4.83 8.28 -1.43
N TRP A 44 3.62 8.38 -1.98
CA TRP A 44 2.65 9.37 -1.56
C TRP A 44 2.34 9.25 -0.07
N LEU A 45 2.13 8.02 0.43
CA LEU A 45 1.89 7.76 1.86
C LEU A 45 3.11 8.12 2.71
N ARG A 46 4.34 7.86 2.24
CA ARG A 46 5.58 8.26 2.94
C ARG A 46 5.68 9.77 3.14
N VAL A 47 5.30 10.55 2.13
CA VAL A 47 5.41 12.02 2.14
C VAL A 47 4.23 12.66 2.88
N ASN A 48 3.00 12.18 2.64
CA ASN A 48 1.77 12.85 3.10
C ASN A 48 1.15 12.17 4.33
N GLY A 49 1.56 10.95 4.67
CA GLY A 49 0.92 10.13 5.70
C GLY A 49 0.92 10.75 7.09
N LYS A 50 1.96 11.54 7.43
CA LYS A 50 2.03 12.26 8.71
C LYS A 50 1.00 13.40 8.84
N MET A 51 0.47 13.87 7.72
CA MET A 51 -0.53 14.94 7.65
C MET A 51 -1.93 14.42 7.34
N LEU A 52 -2.09 13.09 7.21
CA LEU A 52 -3.40 12.48 7.06
C LEU A 52 -4.12 12.51 8.40
N ASN A 53 -5.12 13.37 8.50
CA ASN A 53 -6.21 13.15 9.44
C ASN A 53 -7.16 12.13 8.81
N VAL A 54 -7.19 10.94 9.41
CA VAL A 54 -8.13 9.85 9.08
C VAL A 54 -9.48 10.07 9.75
#